data_AF-A0A368THW3-F1
#
_entry.id   AF-A0A368THW3-F1
#
_cell.length_a   1.000
_cell.length_b   1.000
_cell.length_c   1.000
_cell.angle_alpha   90.00
_cell.angle_beta   90.00
_cell.angle_gamma   90.00
#
_symmetry.space_group_name_H-M   'P 1'
#
loop_
_entity.id
_entity.type
_entity.pdbx_description
1 polymer ?
#
loop_
_entity_poly.entity_id
_entity_poly.type
_entity_poly.pdbx_seq_one_letter_code
_entity_poly.pdbx_strand_id
1 'polypeptide(L)'
;MDKAISFIADSKQVAPNKPFFLYFCTGATHAPHHVAKEWSDKYKGQFDDGWEAYREKVFARQKELGIAPADAELSRHDPDVQRWDSLPAEEKRLYSRMMEVYAGFFTHTDYHIGRLLDFLKTIGEFDNTLIMVISDNGASSEGGPQGSVNEHLFFNNVPESLEENLEALEKLGGPETFNHYAWGWTWAGNTPFRRWKRETYRGGISDPFIVHWPNGIKAKGEIRTQYTHAIDMVPTILDALGIESPTSIKGVTQSPIEGVSFAHTLEKADALSKRHTQYFEMMGHRSLYHDGWRAVCPWPGTSFTESGKFFGEPIPAEKLTELDANNWELYNVEKDFAENHNVAAENRAKLIELIAQWYVEAGKYNVLPIDGRGALRFTEERPQIAVDRTSYTYYPGTQPVPANAAARVLNRPHSITADVEIPAGGAEGVLLAHGGVEGGYAFYIKNDKLHWVHNYVARDYYHVESVELVPEGHHQLRFEFEVTGQPDIAKGKGTPGRAQLYIDGKLVGNADVPVTTPLAIGLTSGVRCGSAPGAPVTPDYEPPFEFTGKIHSVTVDVSGELIKDAEAEMRAILARQ
;
A
#
# COMPACT_ATOMS: atom_id res chain seq x y z
N MET A 1 -18.14 4.44 -3.45
CA MET A 1 -18.88 5.64 -3.85
C MET A 1 -20.24 5.75 -3.17
N ASP A 2 -21.10 4.72 -3.27
CA ASP A 2 -22.48 4.77 -2.77
C ASP A 2 -22.60 5.12 -1.28
N LYS A 3 -21.68 4.65 -0.43
CA LYS A 3 -21.65 5.02 1.00
C LYS A 3 -21.42 6.51 1.24
N ALA A 4 -20.56 7.15 0.45
CA ALA A 4 -20.32 8.60 0.57
C ALA A 4 -21.60 9.40 0.23
N ILE A 5 -22.28 9.01 -0.86
CA ILE A 5 -23.57 9.59 -1.25
C ILE A 5 -24.61 9.38 -0.14
N SER A 6 -24.73 8.15 0.40
CA SER A 6 -25.63 7.84 1.52
C SER A 6 -25.35 8.70 2.74
N PHE A 7 -24.09 8.83 3.16
CA PHE A 7 -23.74 9.62 4.35
C PHE A 7 -24.09 11.10 4.19
N ILE A 8 -23.86 11.68 3.00
CA ILE A 8 -24.26 13.05 2.71
C ILE A 8 -25.78 13.17 2.70
N ALA A 9 -26.49 12.23 2.06
CA ALA A 9 -27.95 12.21 2.00
C ALA A 9 -28.56 12.14 3.42
N ASP A 10 -28.10 11.20 4.25
CA ASP A 10 -28.56 11.02 5.63
C ASP A 10 -28.32 12.30 6.45
N SER A 11 -27.13 12.91 6.33
CA SER A 11 -26.80 14.17 7.00
C SER A 11 -27.76 15.29 6.59
N LYS A 12 -28.03 15.44 5.29
CA LYS A 12 -28.91 16.49 4.75
C LYS A 12 -30.39 16.25 5.01
N GLN A 13 -30.83 14.99 5.15
CA GLN A 13 -32.20 14.67 5.54
C GLN A 13 -32.46 15.01 7.02
N VAL A 14 -31.51 14.70 7.90
CA VAL A 14 -31.66 14.93 9.34
C VAL A 14 -31.47 16.40 9.70
N ALA A 15 -30.48 17.07 9.11
CA ALA A 15 -30.17 18.47 9.39
C ALA A 15 -29.73 19.20 8.10
N PRO A 16 -30.68 19.63 7.25
CA PRO A 16 -30.38 20.20 5.93
C PRO A 16 -29.38 21.37 5.95
N ASN A 17 -29.47 22.23 6.97
CA ASN A 17 -28.63 23.42 7.11
C ASN A 17 -27.25 23.14 7.75
N LYS A 18 -26.99 21.91 8.22
CA LYS A 18 -25.71 21.57 8.83
C LYS A 18 -24.68 21.30 7.71
N PRO A 19 -23.47 21.92 7.76
CA PRO A 19 -22.42 21.60 6.82
C PRO A 19 -21.88 20.18 7.07
N PHE A 20 -21.21 19.62 6.06
CA PHE A 20 -20.54 18.32 6.17
C PHE A 20 -19.07 18.44 5.81
N PHE A 21 -18.28 17.53 6.35
CA PHE A 21 -16.92 17.24 5.91
C PHE A 21 -16.88 15.78 5.49
N LEU A 22 -16.41 15.52 4.28
CA LEU A 22 -16.23 14.17 3.76
C LEU A 22 -14.75 13.96 3.43
N TYR A 23 -14.10 13.08 4.18
CA TYR A 23 -12.81 12.54 3.79
C TYR A 23 -13.03 11.33 2.89
N PHE A 24 -12.74 11.49 1.60
CA PHE A 24 -13.03 10.49 0.58
C PHE A 24 -11.74 9.90 0.00
N CYS A 25 -11.33 8.75 0.54
CA CYS A 25 -10.09 8.07 0.15
C CYS A 25 -10.39 6.72 -0.47
N THR A 26 -10.40 6.69 -1.79
CA THR A 26 -10.49 5.43 -2.54
C THR A 26 -9.15 4.71 -2.49
N GLY A 27 -9.15 3.37 -2.43
CA GLY A 27 -7.96 2.57 -2.78
C GLY A 27 -7.70 2.51 -4.29
N ALA A 28 -8.23 3.46 -5.05
CA ALA A 28 -8.14 3.47 -6.50
C ALA A 28 -6.71 3.66 -6.95
N THR A 29 -6.34 3.01 -8.05
CA THR A 29 -5.01 3.10 -8.69
C THR A 29 -3.81 2.70 -7.83
N HIS A 30 -4.03 2.20 -6.61
CA HIS A 30 -3.06 1.39 -5.88
C HIS A 30 -3.15 -0.06 -6.38
N ALA A 31 -2.08 -0.83 -6.21
CA ALA A 31 -2.14 -2.27 -6.42
C ALA A 31 -3.10 -2.95 -5.39
N PRO A 32 -3.80 -4.01 -5.79
CA PRO A 32 -3.77 -4.60 -7.12
C PRO A 32 -4.62 -3.78 -8.09
N HIS A 33 -4.14 -3.60 -9.33
CA HIS A 33 -4.90 -2.86 -10.33
C HIS A 33 -6.07 -3.70 -10.82
N HIS A 34 -7.23 -3.57 -10.19
CA HIS A 34 -8.44 -4.33 -10.51
C HIS A 34 -9.53 -3.46 -11.13
N VAL A 35 -10.06 -3.90 -12.27
CA VAL A 35 -11.21 -3.26 -12.91
C VAL A 35 -11.91 -4.23 -13.83
N ALA A 36 -13.24 -4.11 -13.96
CA ALA A 36 -13.99 -4.91 -14.92
C ALA A 36 -13.48 -4.68 -16.35
N LYS A 37 -13.48 -5.75 -17.15
CA LYS A 37 -12.89 -5.79 -18.49
C LYS A 37 -13.38 -4.68 -19.42
N GLU A 38 -14.65 -4.29 -19.30
CA GLU A 38 -15.24 -3.18 -20.07
C GLU A 38 -14.54 -1.83 -19.88
N TRP A 39 -13.82 -1.63 -18.76
CA TRP A 39 -13.05 -0.42 -18.49
C TRP A 39 -11.63 -0.54 -19.02
N SER A 40 -10.95 -1.67 -18.77
CA SER A 40 -9.60 -1.90 -19.27
C SER A 40 -9.55 -1.94 -20.79
N ASP A 41 -10.54 -2.57 -21.43
CA ASP A 41 -10.51 -2.82 -22.88
C ASP A 41 -10.75 -1.56 -23.71
N LYS A 42 -11.21 -0.45 -23.10
CA LYS A 42 -11.24 0.88 -23.73
C LYS A 42 -9.84 1.37 -24.12
N TYR A 43 -8.81 0.86 -23.45
CA TYR A 43 -7.43 1.27 -23.63
C TYR A 43 -6.62 0.31 -24.51
N LYS A 44 -7.24 -0.74 -25.06
CA LYS A 44 -6.54 -1.74 -25.86
C LYS A 44 -5.69 -1.10 -26.97
N GLY A 45 -4.39 -1.34 -26.94
CA GLY A 45 -3.40 -0.84 -27.91
C GLY A 45 -3.06 0.64 -27.80
N GLN A 46 -3.59 1.37 -26.80
CA GLN A 46 -3.30 2.80 -26.62
C GLN A 46 -1.92 3.09 -26.00
N PHE A 47 -1.21 2.04 -25.60
CA PHE A 47 0.08 2.09 -24.90
C PHE A 47 1.19 1.30 -25.63
N ASP A 48 0.93 0.83 -26.86
CA ASP A 48 1.85 0.00 -27.65
C ASP A 48 3.10 0.77 -28.13
N ASP A 49 3.05 2.10 -28.11
CA ASP A 49 4.17 2.99 -28.41
C ASP A 49 5.18 3.11 -27.25
N GLY A 50 4.80 2.66 -26.06
CA GLY A 50 5.69 2.48 -24.92
C GLY A 50 5.86 3.70 -24.03
N TRP A 51 6.59 3.50 -22.92
CA TRP A 51 6.75 4.53 -21.90
C TRP A 51 7.52 5.75 -22.39
N GLU A 52 8.58 5.64 -23.20
CA GLU A 52 9.29 6.82 -23.72
C GLU A 52 8.36 7.72 -24.56
N ALA A 53 7.61 7.13 -25.50
CA ALA A 53 6.66 7.86 -26.34
C ALA A 53 5.55 8.50 -25.51
N TYR A 54 5.03 7.79 -24.50
CA TYR A 54 4.06 8.33 -23.57
C TYR A 54 4.60 9.55 -22.81
N ARG A 55 5.86 9.49 -22.31
CA ARG A 55 6.48 10.63 -21.60
C ARG A 55 6.59 11.84 -22.50
N GLU A 56 7.02 11.68 -23.74
CA GLU A 56 7.09 12.77 -24.72
C GLU A 56 5.71 13.40 -24.98
N LYS A 57 4.69 12.57 -25.20
CA LYS A 57 3.30 13.01 -25.44
C LYS A 57 2.72 13.76 -24.24
N VAL A 58 2.86 13.19 -23.04
CA VAL A 58 2.34 13.82 -21.81
C VAL A 58 3.08 15.11 -21.50
N PHE A 59 4.39 15.14 -21.65
CA PHE A 59 5.16 16.35 -21.40
C PHE A 59 4.81 17.47 -22.37
N ALA A 60 4.67 17.17 -23.66
CA ALA A 60 4.19 18.13 -24.65
C ALA A 60 2.81 18.68 -24.28
N ARG A 61 1.89 17.82 -23.82
CA ARG A 61 0.56 18.23 -23.37
C ARG A 61 0.59 19.07 -22.09
N GLN A 62 1.45 18.73 -21.12
CA GLN A 62 1.64 19.54 -19.90
C GLN A 62 2.12 20.96 -20.24
N LYS A 63 3.00 21.11 -21.23
CA LYS A 63 3.46 22.42 -21.72
C LYS A 63 2.36 23.18 -22.44
N GLU A 64 1.58 22.50 -23.29
CA GLU A 64 0.42 23.11 -23.97
C GLU A 64 -0.63 23.62 -22.97
N LEU A 65 -0.87 22.87 -21.89
CA LEU A 65 -1.80 23.25 -20.82
C LEU A 65 -1.24 24.31 -19.88
N GLY A 66 0.06 24.62 -19.93
CA GLY A 66 0.73 25.55 -19.00
C GLY A 66 1.01 24.97 -17.61
N ILE A 67 0.88 23.65 -17.42
CA ILE A 67 1.24 22.95 -16.17
C ILE A 67 2.76 22.89 -16.02
N ALA A 68 3.45 22.58 -17.12
CA ALA A 68 4.90 22.67 -17.21
C ALA A 68 5.30 23.97 -17.93
N PRO A 69 6.37 24.65 -17.50
CA PRO A 69 6.92 25.79 -18.22
C PRO A 69 7.26 25.47 -19.68
N ALA A 70 7.12 26.46 -20.57
CA ALA A 70 7.36 26.28 -22.01
C ALA A 70 8.83 25.95 -22.35
N ASP A 71 9.76 26.34 -21.49
CA ASP A 71 11.18 26.05 -21.57
C ASP A 71 11.61 24.84 -20.72
N ALA A 72 10.67 24.21 -19.99
CA ALA A 72 10.99 23.00 -19.23
C ALA A 72 11.52 21.90 -20.16
N GLU A 73 12.46 21.13 -19.62
CA GLU A 73 13.10 19.98 -20.26
C GLU A 73 12.63 18.68 -19.62
N LEU A 74 12.42 17.64 -20.43
CA LEU A 74 12.07 16.31 -19.95
C LEU A 74 13.29 15.69 -19.25
N SER A 75 13.08 15.03 -18.11
CA SER A 75 14.19 14.37 -17.43
C SER A 75 14.78 13.20 -18.20
N ARG A 76 16.08 12.97 -17.95
CA ARG A 76 16.86 11.89 -18.58
C ARG A 76 16.19 10.53 -18.41
N HIS A 77 16.56 9.60 -19.28
CA HIS A 77 16.20 8.19 -19.13
C HIS A 77 16.61 7.66 -17.74
N ASP A 78 15.70 7.00 -17.03
CA ASP A 78 16.02 6.41 -15.73
C ASP A 78 16.87 5.15 -15.94
N PRO A 79 18.07 5.04 -15.32
CA PRO A 79 18.95 3.88 -15.49
C PRO A 79 18.32 2.54 -15.11
N ASP A 80 17.32 2.52 -14.22
CA ASP A 80 16.65 1.30 -13.77
C ASP A 80 15.52 0.86 -14.71
N VAL A 81 15.15 1.68 -15.70
CA VAL A 81 14.07 1.40 -16.64
C VAL A 81 14.64 0.87 -17.95
N GLN A 82 14.11 -0.26 -18.42
CA GLN A 82 14.50 -0.85 -19.71
C GLN A 82 14.11 0.09 -20.87
N ARG A 83 14.82 0.02 -21.99
CA ARG A 83 14.47 0.78 -23.19
C ARG A 83 13.33 0.09 -23.93
N TRP A 84 12.22 0.76 -24.19
CA TRP A 84 11.05 0.12 -24.81
C TRP A 84 11.38 -0.52 -26.15
N ASP A 85 12.11 0.19 -27.01
CA ASP A 85 12.48 -0.29 -28.35
C ASP A 85 13.26 -1.62 -28.32
N SER A 86 14.08 -1.83 -27.29
CA SER A 86 14.89 -3.04 -27.09
C SER A 86 14.10 -4.26 -26.59
N LEU A 87 12.85 -4.08 -26.13
CA LEU A 87 12.07 -5.17 -25.57
C LEU A 87 11.53 -6.14 -26.64
N PRO A 88 11.50 -7.45 -26.34
CA PRO A 88 10.75 -8.44 -27.12
C PRO A 88 9.26 -8.12 -27.23
N ALA A 89 8.61 -8.67 -28.26
CA ALA A 89 7.19 -8.42 -28.53
C ALA A 89 6.25 -8.88 -27.39
N GLU A 90 6.53 -10.03 -26.77
CA GLU A 90 5.72 -10.55 -25.64
C GLU A 90 5.83 -9.66 -24.40
N GLU A 91 7.01 -9.10 -24.11
CA GLU A 91 7.18 -8.14 -23.02
C GLU A 91 6.41 -6.85 -23.29
N LYS A 92 6.49 -6.31 -24.50
CA LYS A 92 5.70 -5.13 -24.91
C LYS A 92 4.20 -5.38 -24.74
N ARG A 93 3.71 -6.57 -25.13
CA ARG A 93 2.31 -6.97 -24.97
C ARG A 93 1.90 -7.02 -23.49
N LEU A 94 2.72 -7.64 -22.64
CA LEU A 94 2.48 -7.72 -21.21
C LEU A 94 2.42 -6.33 -20.56
N TYR A 95 3.46 -5.53 -20.77
CA TYR A 95 3.57 -4.23 -20.13
C TYR A 95 2.49 -3.25 -20.62
N SER A 96 2.12 -3.30 -21.91
CA SER A 96 0.99 -2.51 -22.42
C SER A 96 -0.30 -2.90 -21.72
N ARG A 97 -0.59 -4.22 -21.62
CA ARG A 97 -1.80 -4.70 -20.94
C ARG A 97 -1.86 -4.27 -19.47
N MET A 98 -0.75 -4.30 -18.75
CA MET A 98 -0.69 -3.81 -17.36
C MET A 98 -1.11 -2.33 -17.26
N MET A 99 -0.69 -1.49 -18.21
CA MET A 99 -1.07 -0.07 -18.25
C MET A 99 -2.52 0.15 -18.69
N GLU A 100 -3.04 -0.66 -19.61
CA GLU A 100 -4.45 -0.63 -20.01
C GLU A 100 -5.39 -0.90 -18.83
N VAL A 101 -5.03 -1.88 -18.00
CA VAL A 101 -5.78 -2.21 -16.77
C VAL A 101 -5.73 -1.04 -15.78
N TYR A 102 -4.55 -0.46 -15.54
CA TYR A 102 -4.41 0.73 -14.71
C TYR A 102 -5.26 1.90 -15.22
N ALA A 103 -5.17 2.22 -16.51
CA ALA A 103 -5.93 3.32 -17.12
C ALA A 103 -7.45 3.08 -17.05
N GLY A 104 -7.89 1.84 -17.23
CA GLY A 104 -9.28 1.43 -17.01
C GLY A 104 -9.72 1.66 -15.57
N PHE A 105 -8.91 1.27 -14.59
CA PHE A 105 -9.20 1.46 -13.17
C PHE A 105 -9.29 2.95 -12.80
N PHE A 106 -8.38 3.77 -13.35
CA PHE A 106 -8.40 5.22 -13.14
C PHE A 106 -9.68 5.87 -13.72
N THR A 107 -10.07 5.48 -14.94
CA THR A 107 -11.30 5.97 -15.59
C THR A 107 -12.56 5.55 -14.84
N HIS A 108 -12.61 4.30 -14.37
CA HIS A 108 -13.70 3.81 -13.52
C HIS A 108 -13.82 4.64 -12.24
N THR A 109 -12.69 5.01 -11.65
CA THR A 109 -12.64 5.85 -10.45
C THR A 109 -13.19 7.26 -10.74
N ASP A 110 -12.73 7.90 -11.81
CA ASP A 110 -13.21 9.21 -12.25
C ASP A 110 -14.71 9.21 -12.53
N TYR A 111 -15.22 8.18 -13.22
CA TYR A 111 -16.66 8.00 -13.46
C TYR A 111 -17.46 8.01 -12.14
N HIS A 112 -16.97 7.30 -11.12
CA HIS A 112 -17.63 7.29 -9.82
C HIS A 112 -17.49 8.63 -9.09
N ILE A 113 -16.36 9.33 -9.19
CA ILE A 113 -16.24 10.70 -8.65
C ILE A 113 -17.31 11.59 -9.29
N GLY A 114 -17.52 11.47 -10.60
CA GLY A 114 -18.62 12.12 -11.33
C GLY A 114 -19.99 11.88 -10.68
N ARG A 115 -20.31 10.64 -10.30
CA ARG A 115 -21.57 10.32 -9.60
C ARG A 115 -21.75 11.07 -8.27
N LEU A 116 -20.68 11.26 -7.50
CA LEU A 116 -20.74 12.05 -6.27
C LEU A 116 -20.96 13.53 -6.57
N LEU A 117 -20.25 14.08 -7.55
CA LEU A 117 -20.41 15.47 -7.95
C LEU A 117 -21.82 15.74 -8.48
N ASP A 118 -22.38 14.83 -9.27
CA ASP A 118 -23.73 14.93 -9.79
C ASP A 118 -24.80 14.82 -8.69
N PHE A 119 -24.57 14.00 -7.67
CA PHE A 119 -25.41 13.99 -6.48
C PHE A 119 -25.37 15.35 -5.76
N LEU A 120 -24.19 15.93 -5.53
CA LEU A 120 -24.06 17.26 -4.93
C LEU A 120 -24.81 18.33 -5.73
N LYS A 121 -24.78 18.26 -7.07
CA LYS A 121 -25.56 19.17 -7.92
C LYS A 121 -27.06 18.97 -7.74
N THR A 122 -27.50 17.71 -7.69
CA THR A 122 -28.93 17.35 -7.55
C THR A 122 -29.53 17.89 -6.25
N ILE A 123 -28.75 17.90 -5.15
CA ILE A 123 -29.20 18.44 -3.86
C ILE A 123 -28.87 19.93 -3.67
N GLY A 124 -28.30 20.60 -4.68
CA GLY A 124 -27.97 22.03 -4.63
C GLY A 124 -26.75 22.39 -3.76
N GLU A 125 -25.90 21.43 -3.40
CA GLU A 125 -24.75 21.65 -2.51
C GLU A 125 -23.43 21.85 -3.27
N PHE A 126 -23.38 21.51 -4.57
CA PHE A 126 -22.15 21.54 -5.37
C PHE A 126 -21.46 22.90 -5.37
N ASP A 127 -22.20 23.98 -5.60
CA ASP A 127 -21.62 25.33 -5.74
C ASP A 127 -21.02 25.87 -4.44
N ASN A 128 -21.52 25.39 -3.30
CA ASN A 128 -21.05 25.77 -1.97
C ASN A 128 -20.09 24.74 -1.34
N THR A 129 -19.64 23.74 -2.09
CA THR A 129 -18.70 22.73 -1.58
C THR A 129 -17.28 23.06 -2.02
N LEU A 130 -16.36 23.17 -1.05
CA LEU A 130 -14.92 23.17 -1.31
C LEU A 130 -14.44 21.74 -1.55
N ILE A 131 -13.98 21.48 -2.77
CA ILE A 131 -13.47 20.19 -3.23
C ILE A 131 -11.96 20.33 -3.43
N MET A 132 -11.20 19.48 -2.76
CA MET A 132 -9.74 19.36 -2.92
C MET A 132 -9.41 17.92 -3.31
N VAL A 133 -8.76 17.73 -4.45
CA VAL A 133 -8.35 16.40 -4.97
C VAL A 133 -6.84 16.38 -5.07
N ILE A 134 -6.22 15.34 -4.49
CA ILE A 134 -4.77 15.13 -4.49
C ILE A 134 -4.47 13.63 -4.60
N SER A 135 -3.34 13.27 -5.21
CA SER A 135 -2.70 11.95 -5.00
C SER A 135 -1.95 11.96 -3.66
N ASP A 136 -1.78 10.81 -3.01
CA ASP A 136 -1.04 10.73 -1.74
C ASP A 136 0.48 10.61 -1.95
N ASN A 137 0.91 10.22 -3.14
CA ASN A 137 2.29 10.15 -3.60
C ASN A 137 2.37 9.94 -5.12
N GLY A 138 3.60 10.02 -5.65
CA GLY A 138 3.89 9.68 -7.04
C GLY A 138 3.68 8.20 -7.35
N ALA A 139 3.80 7.84 -8.63
CA ALA A 139 3.49 6.50 -9.11
C ALA A 139 4.27 5.40 -8.36
N SER A 140 3.59 4.30 -8.06
CA SER A 140 4.08 3.16 -7.27
C SER A 140 5.13 2.33 -8.04
N SER A 141 6.19 1.84 -7.38
CA SER A 141 7.32 1.10 -7.99
C SER A 141 7.41 -0.37 -7.56
N GLU A 142 6.44 -0.86 -6.81
CA GLU A 142 6.45 -2.16 -6.15
C GLU A 142 6.30 -3.34 -7.13
N GLY A 143 5.86 -3.09 -8.37
CA GLY A 143 5.84 -4.09 -9.45
C GLY A 143 7.20 -4.40 -10.09
N GLY A 144 8.28 -3.69 -9.76
CA GLY A 144 9.61 -4.04 -10.27
C GLY A 144 9.82 -3.79 -11.77
N PRO A 145 10.97 -4.23 -12.34
CA PRO A 145 11.34 -3.96 -13.73
C PRO A 145 10.46 -4.65 -14.78
N GLN A 146 9.71 -5.70 -14.39
CA GLN A 146 8.92 -6.55 -15.28
C GLN A 146 7.42 -6.53 -14.92
N GLY A 147 7.00 -5.69 -13.97
CA GLY A 147 5.67 -5.78 -13.38
C GLY A 147 5.51 -7.04 -12.53
N SER A 148 4.32 -7.19 -11.95
CA SER A 148 4.03 -8.30 -11.05
C SER A 148 2.59 -8.76 -11.20
N VAL A 149 2.37 -10.06 -11.09
CA VAL A 149 1.02 -10.63 -10.93
C VAL A 149 0.64 -10.79 -9.47
N ASN A 150 1.61 -10.65 -8.55
CA ASN A 150 1.39 -10.61 -7.12
C ASN A 150 2.39 -9.69 -6.37
N GLU A 151 1.98 -8.45 -6.05
CA GLU A 151 2.80 -7.46 -5.32
C GLU A 151 3.34 -7.98 -3.97
N HIS A 152 2.68 -8.97 -3.34
CA HIS A 152 3.16 -9.56 -2.09
C HIS A 152 4.52 -10.25 -2.21
N LEU A 153 4.93 -10.64 -3.42
CA LEU A 153 6.25 -11.18 -3.71
C LEU A 153 7.34 -10.16 -3.33
N PHE A 154 7.14 -8.88 -3.67
CA PHE A 154 8.05 -7.78 -3.33
C PHE A 154 8.22 -7.63 -1.81
N PHE A 155 7.11 -7.58 -1.07
CA PHE A 155 7.15 -7.39 0.40
C PHE A 155 7.70 -8.60 1.17
N ASN A 156 7.76 -9.77 0.52
CA ASN A 156 8.27 -11.00 1.10
C ASN A 156 9.61 -11.45 0.54
N ASN A 157 10.31 -10.63 -0.27
CA ASN A 157 11.58 -10.99 -0.92
C ASN A 157 11.52 -12.29 -1.76
N VAL A 158 10.36 -12.59 -2.33
CA VAL A 158 10.18 -13.75 -3.18
C VAL A 158 10.38 -13.30 -4.62
N PRO A 159 11.35 -13.87 -5.38
CA PRO A 159 11.62 -13.43 -6.75
C PRO A 159 10.49 -13.84 -7.67
N GLU A 160 10.12 -13.03 -8.66
CA GLU A 160 9.12 -13.34 -9.69
C GLU A 160 9.79 -13.41 -11.08
N SER A 161 9.25 -14.21 -11.98
CA SER A 161 9.75 -14.38 -13.35
C SER A 161 8.80 -13.80 -14.39
N LEU A 162 9.36 -13.38 -15.53
CA LEU A 162 8.57 -12.95 -16.69
C LEU A 162 7.59 -14.02 -17.18
N GLU A 163 7.99 -15.30 -17.13
CA GLU A 163 7.15 -16.42 -17.58
C GLU A 163 5.86 -16.52 -16.76
N GLU A 164 5.98 -16.45 -15.42
CA GLU A 164 4.82 -16.38 -14.51
C GLU A 164 3.90 -15.20 -14.86
N ASN A 165 4.48 -14.02 -15.16
CA ASN A 165 3.70 -12.84 -15.54
C ASN A 165 2.95 -13.04 -16.87
N LEU A 166 3.59 -13.67 -17.86
CA LEU A 166 3.00 -13.92 -19.18
C LEU A 166 1.87 -14.95 -19.11
N GLU A 167 1.97 -15.99 -18.28
CA GLU A 167 0.92 -16.99 -18.10
C GLU A 167 -0.38 -16.39 -17.56
N ALA A 168 -0.29 -15.35 -16.72
CA ALA A 168 -1.44 -14.66 -16.13
C ALA A 168 -1.90 -13.43 -16.93
N LEU A 169 -1.37 -13.19 -18.13
CA LEU A 169 -1.68 -12.00 -18.95
C LEU A 169 -3.18 -11.74 -19.11
N GLU A 170 -3.96 -12.78 -19.44
CA GLU A 170 -5.40 -12.66 -19.68
C GLU A 170 -6.21 -12.51 -18.38
N LYS A 171 -5.58 -12.77 -17.22
CA LYS A 171 -6.18 -12.63 -15.87
C LYS A 171 -5.94 -11.25 -15.25
N LEU A 172 -5.01 -10.46 -15.79
CA LEU A 172 -4.67 -9.13 -15.29
C LEU A 172 -5.91 -8.23 -15.21
N GLY A 173 -6.10 -7.59 -14.05
CA GLY A 173 -7.27 -6.76 -13.76
C GLY A 173 -8.42 -7.51 -13.09
N GLY A 174 -8.38 -8.84 -13.08
CA GLY A 174 -9.37 -9.69 -12.46
C GLY A 174 -9.03 -10.09 -11.01
N PRO A 175 -9.99 -10.72 -10.32
CA PRO A 175 -9.86 -11.09 -8.90
C PRO A 175 -8.85 -12.21 -8.62
N GLU A 176 -8.33 -12.87 -9.65
CA GLU A 176 -7.37 -13.98 -9.55
C GLU A 176 -5.90 -13.54 -9.40
N THR A 177 -5.62 -12.25 -9.53
CA THR A 177 -4.24 -11.71 -9.46
C THR A 177 -4.16 -10.59 -8.43
N PHE A 178 -2.96 -10.30 -7.93
CA PHE A 178 -2.69 -9.10 -7.14
C PHE A 178 -1.68 -8.22 -7.91
N ASN A 179 -2.07 -7.77 -9.10
CA ASN A 179 -1.12 -7.28 -10.10
C ASN A 179 -0.67 -5.81 -9.93
N HIS A 180 0.55 -5.53 -10.37
CA HIS A 180 1.17 -4.20 -10.45
C HIS A 180 1.93 -4.06 -11.79
N TYR A 181 1.99 -2.85 -12.36
CA TYR A 181 2.71 -2.59 -13.62
C TYR A 181 4.24 -2.53 -13.45
N ALA A 182 4.98 -2.56 -14.57
CA ALA A 182 6.44 -2.44 -14.59
C ALA A 182 6.95 -1.00 -14.32
N TRP A 183 8.19 -0.87 -13.86
CA TRP A 183 8.88 0.41 -13.60
C TRP A 183 8.84 1.40 -14.76
N GLY A 184 8.79 0.92 -16.01
CA GLY A 184 8.62 1.80 -17.17
C GLY A 184 7.34 2.65 -17.08
N TRP A 185 6.23 2.07 -16.63
CA TRP A 185 4.98 2.79 -16.41
C TRP A 185 4.97 3.62 -15.13
N THR A 186 5.69 3.18 -14.09
CA THR A 186 5.96 4.02 -12.91
C THR A 186 6.66 5.32 -13.31
N TRP A 187 7.76 5.20 -14.06
CA TRP A 187 8.54 6.34 -14.54
C TRP A 187 7.76 7.23 -15.52
N ALA A 188 6.95 6.61 -16.38
CA ALA A 188 6.05 7.33 -17.27
C ALA A 188 4.97 8.13 -16.52
N GLY A 189 4.40 7.54 -15.46
CA GLY A 189 3.39 8.18 -14.62
C GLY A 189 3.89 9.45 -13.91
N ASN A 190 5.20 9.55 -13.64
CA ASN A 190 5.81 10.68 -12.94
C ASN A 190 6.34 11.78 -13.87
N THR A 191 5.97 11.77 -15.15
CA THR A 191 6.45 12.75 -16.14
C THR A 191 6.16 14.19 -15.71
N PRO A 192 7.16 15.10 -15.74
CA PRO A 192 8.50 14.95 -16.31
C PRO A 192 9.58 14.58 -15.29
N PHE A 193 9.21 14.30 -14.05
CA PHE A 193 10.13 14.18 -12.92
C PHE A 193 10.86 12.83 -12.88
N ARG A 194 11.92 12.79 -12.07
CA ARG A 194 12.72 11.59 -11.79
C ARG A 194 12.15 10.83 -10.61
N ARG A 195 12.35 9.50 -10.63
CA ARG A 195 11.98 8.56 -9.58
C ARG A 195 10.48 8.59 -9.26
N TRP A 196 10.11 8.05 -8.11
CA TRP A 196 8.76 7.55 -7.83
C TRP A 196 8.48 7.44 -6.33
N LYS A 197 7.31 6.90 -5.99
CA LYS A 197 6.85 6.62 -4.61
C LYS A 197 7.98 6.12 -3.71
N ARG A 198 7.96 6.58 -2.45
CA ARG A 198 8.94 6.34 -1.37
C ARG A 198 10.26 7.12 -1.47
N GLU A 199 10.53 7.77 -2.60
CA GLU A 199 11.75 8.57 -2.79
C GLU A 199 11.47 10.08 -2.73
N THR A 200 12.50 10.89 -2.48
CA THR A 200 12.37 12.34 -2.23
C THR A 200 12.70 13.24 -3.44
N TYR A 201 12.99 12.65 -4.60
CA TYR A 201 12.95 13.37 -5.88
C TYR A 201 11.52 13.78 -6.23
N ARG A 202 11.36 14.75 -7.12
CA ARG A 202 10.02 15.27 -7.46
C ARG A 202 9.03 14.21 -7.96
N GLY A 203 9.48 13.12 -8.60
CA GLY A 203 8.57 12.06 -9.04
C GLY A 203 7.96 11.25 -7.90
N GLY A 204 8.49 11.31 -6.67
CA GLY A 204 7.88 10.70 -5.49
C GLY A 204 6.98 11.63 -4.68
N ILE A 205 7.06 12.95 -4.89
CA ILE A 205 6.49 13.97 -3.98
C ILE A 205 5.81 15.15 -4.69
N SER A 206 5.62 15.11 -6.02
CA SER A 206 4.93 16.15 -6.79
C SER A 206 3.66 15.56 -7.40
N ASP A 207 2.54 15.81 -6.72
CA ASP A 207 1.25 15.21 -7.03
C ASP A 207 0.30 16.20 -7.73
N PRO A 208 -0.61 15.71 -8.60
CA PRO A 208 -1.67 16.55 -9.14
C PRO A 208 -2.56 17.05 -8.01
N PHE A 209 -2.78 18.36 -7.95
CA PHE A 209 -3.64 19.00 -6.95
C PHE A 209 -4.67 19.92 -7.60
N ILE A 210 -5.95 19.66 -7.35
CA ILE A 210 -7.07 20.43 -7.88
C ILE A 210 -7.90 20.99 -6.73
N VAL A 211 -8.20 22.29 -6.78
CA VAL A 211 -9.10 22.96 -5.84
C VAL A 211 -10.28 23.55 -6.61
N HIS A 212 -11.50 23.25 -6.15
CA HIS A 212 -12.73 23.71 -6.78
C HIS A 212 -13.75 24.13 -5.73
N TRP A 213 -14.24 25.36 -5.82
CA TRP A 213 -15.31 25.88 -4.97
C TRP A 213 -16.04 27.02 -5.70
N PRO A 214 -17.17 26.76 -6.38
CA PRO A 214 -17.76 27.73 -7.29
C PRO A 214 -18.12 29.07 -6.65
N ASN A 215 -18.66 29.05 -5.43
CA ASN A 215 -19.06 30.25 -4.70
C ASN A 215 -17.88 30.96 -4.01
N GLY A 216 -16.79 30.27 -3.68
CA GLY A 216 -15.65 30.87 -2.97
C GLY A 216 -14.46 31.24 -3.86
N ILE A 217 -14.33 30.62 -5.04
CA ILE A 217 -13.18 30.84 -5.95
C ILE A 217 -13.67 31.46 -7.26
N LYS A 218 -13.21 32.68 -7.53
CA LYS A 218 -13.51 33.42 -8.76
C LYS A 218 -12.83 32.83 -9.99
N ALA A 219 -11.59 32.38 -9.82
CA ALA A 219 -10.80 31.75 -10.87
C ALA A 219 -11.50 30.49 -11.41
N LYS A 220 -11.46 30.29 -12.74
CA LYS A 220 -12.07 29.12 -13.41
C LYS A 220 -11.07 28.49 -14.37
N GLY A 221 -10.60 27.29 -14.04
CA GLY A 221 -9.64 26.55 -14.88
C GLY A 221 -8.24 27.17 -14.95
N GLU A 222 -7.89 28.07 -14.02
CA GLU A 222 -6.58 28.70 -13.95
C GLU A 222 -5.57 27.82 -13.22
N ILE A 223 -4.29 27.94 -13.61
CA ILE A 223 -3.16 27.28 -12.96
C ILE A 223 -2.55 28.21 -11.91
N ARG A 224 -2.14 27.63 -10.79
CA ARG A 224 -1.40 28.30 -9.70
C ARG A 224 -0.02 27.64 -9.57
N THR A 225 1.04 28.44 -9.48
CA THR A 225 2.43 27.98 -9.50
C THR A 225 3.16 28.19 -8.16
N GLN A 226 2.48 28.77 -7.17
CA GLN A 226 3.01 28.93 -5.83
C GLN A 226 3.30 27.56 -5.20
N TYR A 227 4.43 27.46 -4.50
CA TYR A 227 4.80 26.22 -3.82
C TYR A 227 3.83 25.92 -2.67
N THR A 228 3.24 24.74 -2.69
CA THR A 228 2.35 24.21 -1.64
C THR A 228 2.71 22.77 -1.33
N HIS A 229 2.37 22.31 -0.13
CA HIS A 229 2.55 20.93 0.32
C HIS A 229 1.23 20.39 0.88
N ALA A 230 1.04 19.05 0.93
CA ALA A 230 -0.20 18.43 1.39
C ALA A 230 -0.63 18.90 2.81
N ILE A 231 0.34 19.19 3.69
CA ILE A 231 0.07 19.68 5.04
C ILE A 231 -0.57 21.09 5.08
N ASP A 232 -0.57 21.81 3.95
CA ASP A 232 -1.18 23.14 3.81
C ASP A 232 -2.70 23.07 3.62
N MET A 233 -3.26 21.90 3.33
CA MET A 233 -4.70 21.74 3.12
C MET A 233 -5.50 22.08 4.37
N VAL A 234 -5.10 21.57 5.54
CA VAL A 234 -5.80 21.83 6.81
C VAL A 234 -5.86 23.33 7.15
N PRO A 235 -4.75 24.07 7.24
CA PRO A 235 -4.83 25.50 7.55
C PRO A 235 -5.56 26.30 6.47
N THR A 236 -5.51 25.88 5.20
CA THR A 236 -6.28 26.51 4.12
C THR A 236 -7.79 26.31 4.30
N ILE A 237 -8.23 25.12 4.70
CA ILE A 237 -9.64 24.84 5.00
C ILE A 237 -10.11 25.68 6.20
N LEU A 238 -9.30 25.77 7.26
CA LEU A 238 -9.61 26.60 8.42
C LEU A 238 -9.74 28.09 8.06
N ASP A 239 -8.80 28.61 7.27
CA ASP A 239 -8.80 30.00 6.76
C ASP A 239 -10.05 30.27 5.91
N ALA A 240 -10.37 29.37 4.97
CA ALA A 240 -11.56 29.46 4.12
C ALA A 240 -12.88 29.44 4.92
N LEU A 241 -12.90 28.78 6.08
CA LEU A 241 -14.05 28.72 6.98
C LEU A 241 -14.07 29.84 8.02
N GLY A 242 -13.02 30.66 8.12
CA GLY A 242 -12.86 31.66 9.18
C GLY A 242 -12.77 31.05 10.58
N ILE A 243 -12.20 29.85 10.70
CA ILE A 243 -12.06 29.11 11.95
C ILE A 243 -10.61 29.23 12.45
N GLU A 244 -10.43 29.70 13.68
CA GLU A 244 -9.15 29.61 14.37
C GLU A 244 -8.89 28.18 14.85
N SER A 245 -7.66 27.69 14.66
CA SER A 245 -7.28 26.37 15.16
C SER A 245 -7.32 26.32 16.69
N PRO A 246 -8.00 25.34 17.31
CA PRO A 246 -8.07 25.26 18.76
C PRO A 246 -6.72 24.85 19.36
N THR A 247 -6.23 25.62 20.32
CA THR A 247 -5.00 25.28 21.08
C THR A 247 -5.21 24.11 22.05
N SER A 248 -6.46 23.78 22.39
CA SER A 248 -6.82 22.61 23.18
C SER A 248 -8.17 22.02 22.80
N ILE A 249 -8.31 20.70 22.92
CA ILE A 249 -9.56 19.97 22.70
C ILE A 249 -9.81 19.09 23.93
N LYS A 250 -10.95 19.30 24.60
CA LYS A 250 -11.33 18.56 25.83
C LYS A 250 -10.22 18.54 26.90
N GLY A 251 -9.49 19.65 27.05
CA GLY A 251 -8.40 19.80 28.03
C GLY A 251 -7.04 19.24 27.57
N VAL A 252 -6.95 18.68 26.36
CA VAL A 252 -5.68 18.21 25.78
C VAL A 252 -5.09 19.30 24.89
N THR A 253 -3.88 19.77 25.20
CA THR A 253 -3.13 20.69 24.34
C THR A 253 -2.83 20.03 23.00
N GLN A 254 -3.12 20.73 21.90
CA GLN A 254 -2.88 20.21 20.56
C GLN A 254 -1.47 20.55 20.09
N SER A 255 -0.89 19.68 19.26
CA SER A 255 0.31 20.02 18.49
C SER A 255 0.03 21.19 17.55
N PRO A 256 1.05 22.01 17.20
CA PRO A 256 0.90 23.02 16.16
C PRO A 256 0.45 22.41 14.83
N ILE A 257 -0.20 23.21 13.99
CA ILE A 257 -0.39 22.86 12.58
C ILE A 257 0.84 23.39 11.83
N GLU A 258 1.65 22.50 11.26
CA GLU A 258 2.90 22.85 10.56
C GLU A 258 2.68 23.38 9.12
N GLY A 259 1.43 23.29 8.64
CA GLY A 259 1.00 23.83 7.36
C GLY A 259 0.92 25.36 7.32
N VAL A 260 0.91 25.92 6.11
CA VAL A 260 0.69 27.34 5.84
C VAL A 260 -0.47 27.49 4.86
N SER A 261 -1.49 28.27 5.23
CA SER A 261 -2.62 28.51 4.32
C SER A 261 -2.17 29.10 2.99
N PHE A 262 -2.67 28.55 1.88
CA PHE A 262 -2.52 29.10 0.54
C PHE A 262 -3.78 29.81 0.04
N ALA A 263 -4.80 30.04 0.88
CA ALA A 263 -6.07 30.63 0.43
C ALA A 263 -5.89 31.96 -0.33
N HIS A 264 -4.87 32.76 0.01
CA HIS A 264 -4.56 34.02 -0.65
C HIS A 264 -4.18 33.87 -2.14
N THR A 265 -3.69 32.69 -2.57
CA THR A 265 -3.36 32.41 -3.97
C THR A 265 -4.61 32.07 -4.78
N LEU A 266 -5.69 31.63 -4.13
CA LEU A 266 -6.96 31.36 -4.81
C LEU A 266 -7.60 32.66 -5.32
N GLU A 267 -7.41 33.77 -4.58
CA GLU A 267 -7.90 35.09 -4.95
C GLU A 267 -6.98 35.86 -5.91
N LYS A 268 -5.66 35.72 -5.74
CA LYS A 268 -4.63 36.47 -6.47
C LYS A 268 -3.61 35.54 -7.11
N ALA A 269 -3.66 35.45 -8.44
CA ALA A 269 -2.81 34.58 -9.25
C ALA A 269 -1.31 34.84 -9.08
N ASP A 270 -0.93 36.09 -8.86
CA ASP A 270 0.45 36.59 -8.78
C ASP A 270 0.94 36.74 -7.33
N ALA A 271 0.15 36.30 -6.34
CA ALA A 271 0.59 36.36 -4.96
C ALA A 271 1.80 35.46 -4.72
N LEU A 272 2.72 35.91 -3.87
CA LEU A 272 3.88 35.12 -3.48
C LEU A 272 3.46 33.92 -2.62
N SER A 273 4.21 32.83 -2.72
CA SER A 273 4.09 31.73 -1.77
C SER A 273 4.39 32.22 -0.35
N LYS A 274 3.61 31.76 0.62
CA LYS A 274 3.93 31.93 2.05
C LYS A 274 4.70 30.72 2.61
N ARG A 275 4.73 29.60 1.88
CA ARG A 275 5.54 28.45 2.24
C ARG A 275 6.93 28.62 1.62
N HIS A 276 7.90 28.86 2.49
CA HIS A 276 9.29 29.07 2.11
C HIS A 276 10.13 27.80 2.22
N THR A 277 9.80 26.90 3.16
CA THR A 277 10.59 25.70 3.45
C THR A 277 9.70 24.46 3.56
N GLN A 278 10.19 23.33 3.05
CA GLN A 278 9.62 22.01 3.29
C GLN A 278 10.72 20.96 3.26
N TYR A 279 10.88 20.21 4.35
CA TYR A 279 11.78 19.07 4.41
C TYR A 279 11.04 17.78 4.01
N PHE A 280 11.80 16.78 3.58
CA PHE A 280 11.34 15.43 3.30
C PHE A 280 12.36 14.43 3.82
N GLU A 281 11.87 13.35 4.41
CA GLU A 281 12.63 12.14 4.73
C GLU A 281 11.71 10.93 4.56
N MET A 282 12.21 9.91 3.86
CA MET A 282 11.56 8.61 3.80
C MET A 282 12.61 7.55 3.53
N MET A 283 12.74 6.57 4.43
CA MET A 283 13.60 5.40 4.23
C MET A 283 15.05 5.78 3.86
N GLY A 284 15.59 6.84 4.48
CA GLY A 284 16.94 7.34 4.24
C GLY A 284 17.09 8.31 3.07
N HIS A 285 16.10 8.41 2.19
CA HIS A 285 16.05 9.47 1.19
C HIS A 285 15.73 10.80 1.86
N ARG A 286 16.47 11.85 1.54
CA ARG A 286 16.36 13.17 2.17
C ARG A 286 16.23 14.25 1.13
N SER A 287 15.37 15.24 1.35
CA SER A 287 15.39 16.46 0.53
C SER A 287 14.85 17.68 1.29
N LEU A 288 15.21 18.86 0.83
CA LEU A 288 14.72 20.14 1.33
C LEU A 288 14.37 21.04 0.15
N TYR A 289 13.16 21.58 0.13
CA TYR A 289 12.81 22.76 -0.66
C TYR A 289 13.02 24.02 0.20
N HIS A 290 13.67 25.04 -0.36
CA HIS A 290 13.72 26.38 0.20
C HIS A 290 13.75 27.46 -0.88
N ASP A 291 12.67 28.24 -1.02
CA ASP A 291 12.56 29.39 -1.94
C ASP A 291 13.13 29.14 -3.34
N GLY A 292 12.57 28.13 -4.02
CA GLY A 292 12.96 27.75 -5.37
C GLY A 292 14.20 26.86 -5.45
N TRP A 293 14.97 26.71 -4.37
CA TRP A 293 16.09 25.76 -4.32
C TRP A 293 15.68 24.43 -3.74
N ARG A 294 16.27 23.34 -4.24
CA ARG A 294 16.11 22.00 -3.69
C ARG A 294 17.44 21.30 -3.50
N ALA A 295 17.68 20.79 -2.30
CA ALA A 295 18.77 19.87 -2.01
C ALA A 295 18.19 18.45 -1.91
N VAL A 296 18.80 17.47 -2.57
CA VAL A 296 18.34 16.07 -2.57
C VAL A 296 19.50 15.14 -2.26
N CYS A 297 19.34 14.22 -1.31
CA CYS A 297 20.29 13.15 -1.01
C CYS A 297 19.55 11.81 -1.05
N PRO A 298 19.59 11.09 -2.19
CA PRO A 298 18.89 9.84 -2.34
C PRO A 298 19.67 8.67 -1.72
N TRP A 299 18.97 7.60 -1.34
CA TRP A 299 19.55 6.38 -0.78
C TRP A 299 19.02 5.16 -1.54
N PRO A 300 19.84 4.17 -1.94
CA PRO A 300 21.30 4.07 -1.80
C PRO A 300 22.12 4.92 -2.79
N GLY A 301 21.45 5.64 -3.69
CA GLY A 301 22.04 6.57 -4.65
C GLY A 301 20.98 7.11 -5.59
N THR A 302 21.40 7.73 -6.69
CA THR A 302 20.51 8.37 -7.69
C THR A 302 19.63 7.40 -8.48
N SER A 303 20.02 6.12 -8.51
CA SER A 303 19.29 4.94 -9.01
C SER A 303 19.88 3.66 -8.41
N PHE A 304 19.21 2.52 -8.55
CA PHE A 304 19.76 1.22 -8.12
C PHE A 304 20.95 0.79 -8.98
N THR A 305 20.85 1.00 -10.28
CA THR A 305 21.91 0.71 -11.26
C THR A 305 23.17 1.52 -11.00
N GLU A 306 23.06 2.84 -10.79
CA GLU A 306 24.23 3.70 -10.53
C GLU A 306 24.84 3.45 -9.14
N SER A 307 24.03 3.06 -8.15
CA SER A 307 24.51 2.77 -6.80
C SER A 307 25.09 1.35 -6.63
N GLY A 308 24.73 0.42 -7.52
CA GLY A 308 25.04 -1.00 -7.38
C GLY A 308 24.35 -1.67 -6.19
N LYS A 309 23.30 -1.05 -5.66
CA LYS A 309 22.60 -1.44 -4.43
C LYS A 309 21.09 -1.44 -4.63
N PHE A 310 20.39 -2.22 -3.81
CA PHE A 310 18.93 -2.31 -3.84
C PHE A 310 18.29 -1.52 -2.70
N PHE A 311 16.98 -1.33 -2.82
CA PHE A 311 16.16 -0.67 -1.82
C PHE A 311 16.22 -1.39 -0.45
N GLY A 312 16.26 -0.61 0.63
CA GLY A 312 16.05 -1.10 2.00
C GLY A 312 17.31 -1.47 2.78
N GLU A 313 18.50 -1.14 2.27
CA GLU A 313 19.74 -1.30 3.03
C GLU A 313 19.80 -0.34 4.24
N PRO A 314 20.29 -0.81 5.40
CA PRO A 314 20.53 0.08 6.54
C PRO A 314 21.62 1.11 6.21
N ILE A 315 21.60 2.25 6.90
CA ILE A 315 22.61 3.31 6.75
C ILE A 315 23.47 3.35 8.02
N PRO A 316 24.68 2.77 8.00
CA PRO A 316 25.64 2.95 9.08
C PRO A 316 26.04 4.43 9.28
N ALA A 317 26.49 4.79 10.48
CA ALA A 317 26.84 6.17 10.82
C ALA A 317 27.97 6.74 9.93
N GLU A 318 28.98 5.92 9.63
CA GLU A 318 30.05 6.26 8.69
C GLU A 318 29.53 6.51 7.28
N LYS A 319 28.52 5.74 6.84
CA LYS A 319 27.91 5.92 5.52
C LYS A 319 27.07 7.19 5.49
N LEU A 320 26.32 7.49 6.55
CA LEU A 320 25.58 8.74 6.66
C LEU A 320 26.52 9.96 6.55
N THR A 321 27.67 9.90 7.21
CA THR A 321 28.71 10.94 7.15
C THR A 321 29.26 11.11 5.74
N GLU A 322 29.53 10.01 5.04
CA GLU A 322 29.98 10.03 3.64
C GLU A 322 28.93 10.67 2.72
N LEU A 323 27.66 10.30 2.89
CA LEU A 323 26.55 10.84 2.10
C LEU A 323 26.40 12.35 2.29
N ASP A 324 26.52 12.83 3.53
CA ASP A 324 26.42 14.26 3.83
C ASP A 324 27.58 15.06 3.26
N ALA A 325 28.76 14.45 3.17
CA ALA A 325 29.92 15.09 2.57
C ALA A 325 29.78 15.22 1.04
N ASN A 326 29.31 14.16 0.37
CA ASN A 326 29.58 13.96 -1.07
C ASN A 326 28.35 13.66 -1.95
N ASN A 327 27.18 13.32 -1.39
CA ASN A 327 26.07 12.74 -2.16
C ASN A 327 24.82 13.63 -2.23
N TRP A 328 24.91 14.88 -1.80
CA TRP A 328 23.83 15.85 -1.99
C TRP A 328 23.90 16.48 -3.39
N GLU A 329 22.78 16.46 -4.09
CA GLU A 329 22.52 17.21 -5.32
C GLU A 329 21.83 18.54 -4.99
N LEU A 330 22.01 19.55 -5.84
CA LEU A 330 21.38 20.87 -5.70
C LEU A 330 20.72 21.29 -7.01
N TYR A 331 19.48 21.75 -6.92
CA TYR A 331 18.67 22.21 -8.05
C TYR A 331 18.04 23.57 -7.76
N ASN A 332 17.84 24.39 -8.80
CA ASN A 332 16.96 25.56 -8.74
C ASN A 332 15.71 25.27 -9.58
N VAL A 333 14.63 24.85 -8.92
CA VAL A 333 13.42 24.34 -9.60
C VAL A 333 12.54 25.43 -10.20
N GLU A 334 12.83 26.69 -9.97
CA GLU A 334 12.21 27.79 -10.73
C GLU A 334 12.74 27.86 -12.16
N LYS A 335 13.97 27.38 -12.38
CA LYS A 335 14.65 27.37 -13.69
C LYS A 335 14.82 25.97 -14.26
N ASP A 336 14.79 24.95 -13.41
CA ASP A 336 14.99 23.55 -13.73
C ASP A 336 13.83 22.73 -13.18
N PHE A 337 12.69 22.83 -13.86
CA PHE A 337 11.44 22.21 -13.42
C PHE A 337 11.59 20.71 -13.13
N ALA A 338 12.38 19.97 -13.91
CA ALA A 338 12.49 18.52 -13.79
C ALA A 338 13.68 18.00 -12.98
N GLU A 339 14.47 18.88 -12.33
CA GLU A 339 15.70 18.51 -11.60
C GLU A 339 16.75 17.82 -12.50
N ASN A 340 17.00 18.40 -13.68
CA ASN A 340 17.94 17.88 -14.67
C ASN A 340 19.39 18.29 -14.41
N HIS A 341 19.60 19.48 -13.84
CA HIS A 341 20.90 20.13 -13.75
C HIS A 341 21.35 20.23 -12.31
N ASN A 342 22.15 19.27 -11.86
CA ASN A 342 22.77 19.32 -10.54
C ASN A 342 23.86 20.41 -10.52
N VAL A 343 23.60 21.51 -9.84
CA VAL A 343 24.48 22.69 -9.73
C VAL A 343 25.22 22.78 -8.38
N ALA A 344 25.36 21.64 -7.70
CA ALA A 344 25.98 21.53 -6.38
C ALA A 344 27.44 22.02 -6.36
N ALA A 345 28.21 21.69 -7.40
CA ALA A 345 29.63 22.03 -7.48
C ALA A 345 29.84 23.55 -7.60
N GLU A 346 29.01 24.21 -8.39
CA GLU A 346 29.05 25.65 -8.66
C GLU A 346 28.47 26.47 -7.51
N ASN A 347 27.56 25.90 -6.72
CA ASN A 347 26.81 26.59 -5.67
C ASN A 347 27.03 25.97 -4.28
N ARG A 348 28.26 25.57 -3.97
CA ARG A 348 28.59 24.82 -2.74
C ARG A 348 28.14 25.51 -1.45
N ALA A 349 28.23 26.83 -1.37
CA ALA A 349 27.76 27.59 -0.21
C ALA A 349 26.24 27.43 0.01
N LYS A 350 25.45 27.53 -1.07
CA LYS A 350 24.00 27.32 -1.02
C LYS A 350 23.66 25.88 -0.66
N LEU A 351 24.41 24.91 -1.16
CA LEU A 351 24.22 23.51 -0.78
C LEU A 351 24.44 23.28 0.72
N ILE A 352 25.53 23.82 1.28
CA ILE A 352 25.83 23.71 2.71
C ILE A 352 24.74 24.37 3.56
N GLU A 353 24.23 25.54 3.14
CA GLU A 353 23.10 26.21 3.77
C GLU A 353 21.86 25.30 3.85
N LEU A 354 21.47 24.68 2.72
CA LEU A 354 20.30 23.80 2.68
C LEU A 354 20.49 22.49 3.44
N ILE A 355 21.69 21.91 3.45
CA ILE A 355 21.99 20.72 4.27
C ILE A 355 21.82 21.07 5.76
N ALA A 356 22.36 22.21 6.20
CA ALA A 356 22.22 22.65 7.59
C ALA A 356 20.75 22.91 7.95
N GLN A 357 19.99 23.56 7.06
CA GLN A 357 18.57 23.82 7.27
C GLN A 357 17.75 22.53 7.31
N TRP A 358 18.10 21.52 6.50
CA TRP A 358 17.45 20.21 6.55
C TRP A 358 17.63 19.57 7.93
N TYR A 359 18.83 19.62 8.52
CA TYR A 359 19.06 19.11 9.87
C TYR A 359 18.32 19.88 10.97
N VAL A 360 18.14 21.20 10.79
CA VAL A 360 17.31 22.01 11.70
C VAL A 360 15.85 21.55 11.67
N GLU A 361 15.26 21.40 10.48
CA GLU A 361 13.89 20.90 10.34
C GLU A 361 13.79 19.44 10.83
N ALA A 362 14.78 18.59 10.54
CA ALA A 362 14.81 17.21 11.00
C ALA A 362 14.79 17.10 12.54
N GLY A 363 15.54 17.97 13.22
CA GLY A 363 15.51 18.06 14.68
C GLY A 363 14.16 18.58 15.22
N LYS A 364 13.57 19.57 14.54
CA LYS A 364 12.26 20.14 14.90
C LYS A 364 11.12 19.12 14.85
N TYR A 365 11.17 18.18 13.89
CA TYR A 365 10.09 17.21 13.66
C TYR A 365 10.45 15.77 14.01
N ASN A 366 11.48 15.55 14.84
CA ASN A 366 11.87 14.23 15.35
C ASN A 366 12.16 13.19 14.26
N VAL A 367 12.84 13.60 13.18
CA VAL A 367 13.19 12.72 12.05
C VAL A 367 14.34 11.77 12.41
N LEU A 368 15.18 12.13 13.39
CA LEU A 368 16.39 11.39 13.73
C LEU A 368 16.11 10.24 14.72
N PRO A 369 16.84 9.11 14.63
CA PRO A 369 17.92 8.81 13.68
C PRO A 369 17.41 8.43 12.28
N ILE A 370 18.27 8.58 11.27
CA ILE A 370 17.96 8.19 9.89
C ILE A 370 18.00 6.68 9.73
N ASP A 371 16.93 6.12 9.17
CA ASP A 371 16.74 4.69 9.03
C ASP A 371 16.39 4.31 7.59
N GLY A 372 17.39 3.77 6.88
CA GLY A 372 17.28 3.31 5.50
C GLY A 372 16.62 1.93 5.32
N ARG A 373 16.26 1.24 6.40
CA ARG A 373 15.69 -0.10 6.30
C ARG A 373 14.35 -0.07 5.55
N GLY A 374 14.17 -1.04 4.65
CA GLY A 374 12.95 -1.19 3.85
C GLY A 374 11.92 -2.09 4.53
N ALA A 375 11.59 -3.22 3.90
CA ALA A 375 10.59 -4.17 4.38
C ALA A 375 10.88 -4.74 5.79
N LEU A 376 12.14 -4.76 6.21
CA LEU A 376 12.51 -5.16 7.58
C LEU A 376 11.84 -4.30 8.66
N ARG A 377 11.47 -3.04 8.37
CA ARG A 377 10.73 -2.19 9.33
C ARG A 377 9.32 -2.70 9.65
N PHE A 378 8.76 -3.58 8.82
CA PHE A 378 7.47 -4.21 9.09
C PHE A 378 7.54 -5.27 10.18
N THR A 379 8.72 -5.79 10.51
CA THR A 379 8.89 -6.80 11.57
C THR A 379 9.06 -6.19 12.96
N GLU A 380 9.32 -4.89 13.04
CA GLU A 380 9.51 -4.19 14.31
C GLU A 380 8.21 -4.07 15.11
N GLU A 381 8.34 -4.14 16.42
CA GLU A 381 7.23 -3.89 17.34
C GLU A 381 6.88 -2.41 17.33
N ARG A 382 5.60 -2.13 17.04
CA ARG A 382 5.03 -0.77 17.10
C ARG A 382 4.18 -0.64 18.37
N PRO A 383 4.09 0.57 18.96
CA PRO A 383 3.18 0.81 20.08
C PRO A 383 1.76 0.35 19.76
N GLN A 384 1.24 -0.53 20.60
CA GLN A 384 -0.12 -1.05 20.49
C GLN A 384 -1.03 -0.35 21.50
N ILE A 385 -2.31 -0.22 21.16
CA ILE A 385 -3.33 0.29 22.11
C ILE A 385 -3.56 -0.71 23.25
N ALA A 386 -3.38 -2.00 22.97
CA ALA A 386 -3.52 -3.09 23.93
C ALA A 386 -2.14 -3.56 24.43
N VAL A 387 -2.13 -4.17 25.61
CA VAL A 387 -0.95 -4.89 26.13
C VAL A 387 -0.58 -6.06 25.21
N ASP A 388 0.68 -6.47 25.26
CA ASP A 388 1.14 -7.67 24.55
C ASP A 388 0.36 -8.89 25.00
N ARG A 389 -0.05 -9.70 24.02
CA ARG A 389 -0.86 -10.89 24.23
C ARG A 389 -0.23 -12.07 23.50
N THR A 390 -0.24 -13.21 24.16
CA THR A 390 0.08 -14.51 23.56
C THR A 390 -1.16 -15.24 23.06
N SER A 391 -2.36 -14.73 23.35
CA SER A 391 -3.64 -15.31 22.94
C SER A 391 -4.61 -14.23 22.43
N TYR A 392 -5.24 -14.50 21.29
CA TYR A 392 -6.10 -13.57 20.55
C TYR A 392 -7.44 -14.24 20.26
N THR A 393 -8.52 -13.72 20.81
CA THR A 393 -9.88 -14.24 20.56
C THR A 393 -10.62 -13.38 19.55
N TYR A 394 -11.19 -14.03 18.54
CA TYR A 394 -11.98 -13.44 17.47
C TYR A 394 -13.41 -13.95 17.52
N TYR A 395 -14.36 -13.09 17.14
CA TYR A 395 -15.79 -13.41 17.09
C TYR A 395 -16.35 -13.16 15.69
N PRO A 396 -17.32 -13.97 15.23
CA PRO A 396 -17.96 -13.78 13.94
C PRO A 396 -18.82 -12.50 13.91
N GLY A 397 -19.19 -12.04 12.72
CA GLY A 397 -20.06 -10.86 12.54
C GLY A 397 -19.39 -9.50 12.83
N THR A 398 -18.06 -9.49 12.96
CA THR A 398 -17.25 -8.28 13.18
C THR A 398 -16.61 -7.78 11.88
N GLN A 399 -16.07 -6.55 11.91
CA GLN A 399 -15.26 -6.02 10.81
C GLN A 399 -13.87 -6.71 10.76
N PRO A 400 -13.14 -6.66 9.63
CA PRO A 400 -11.79 -7.22 9.56
C PRO A 400 -10.90 -6.63 10.65
N VAL A 401 -10.15 -7.49 11.35
CA VAL A 401 -9.09 -7.01 12.25
C VAL A 401 -7.85 -6.71 11.39
N PRO A 402 -7.34 -5.46 11.40
CA PRO A 402 -6.21 -5.11 10.55
C PRO A 402 -4.94 -5.86 10.96
N ALA A 403 -4.05 -6.12 9.99
CA ALA A 403 -2.86 -6.97 10.18
C ALA A 403 -1.95 -6.49 11.34
N ASN A 404 -1.89 -5.17 11.58
CA ASN A 404 -1.11 -4.58 12.68
C ASN A 404 -1.67 -4.86 14.09
N ALA A 405 -2.92 -5.28 14.21
CA ALA A 405 -3.59 -5.64 15.46
C ALA A 405 -3.89 -7.15 15.56
N ALA A 406 -3.65 -7.90 14.48
CA ALA A 406 -3.85 -9.33 14.38
C ALA A 406 -2.78 -10.14 15.14
N ALA A 407 -3.07 -11.42 15.37
CA ALA A 407 -2.10 -12.35 15.92
C ALA A 407 -0.90 -12.53 14.97
N ARG A 408 0.31 -12.34 15.51
CA ARG A 408 1.57 -12.45 14.74
C ARG A 408 2.01 -13.92 14.66
N VAL A 409 1.59 -14.62 13.61
CA VAL A 409 1.82 -16.07 13.45
C VAL A 409 3.06 -16.46 12.64
N LEU A 410 3.70 -15.51 11.95
CA LEU A 410 4.83 -15.79 11.08
C LEU A 410 6.09 -16.23 11.85
N ASN A 411 6.82 -17.19 11.28
CA ASN A 411 8.10 -17.71 11.77
C ASN A 411 8.08 -18.23 13.22
N ARG A 412 6.94 -18.75 13.69
CA ARG A 412 6.80 -19.26 15.07
C ARG A 412 5.74 -20.35 15.19
N PRO A 413 5.83 -21.21 16.21
CA PRO A 413 4.75 -22.14 16.53
C PRO A 413 3.51 -21.36 16.97
N HIS A 414 2.34 -21.83 16.54
CA HIS A 414 1.06 -21.25 16.91
C HIS A 414 -0.07 -22.26 16.74
N SER A 415 -1.23 -21.93 17.29
CA SER A 415 -2.45 -22.71 17.10
C SER A 415 -3.66 -21.82 16.85
N ILE A 416 -4.68 -22.39 16.20
CA ILE A 416 -5.98 -21.76 15.97
C ILE A 416 -7.02 -22.73 16.49
N THR A 417 -7.89 -22.30 17.39
CA THR A 417 -8.91 -23.15 18.02
C THR A 417 -10.27 -22.51 17.89
N ALA A 418 -11.16 -23.14 17.13
CA ALA A 418 -12.55 -22.73 16.95
C ALA A 418 -13.45 -23.55 17.87
N ASP A 419 -14.26 -22.85 18.66
CA ASP A 419 -15.32 -23.42 19.50
C ASP A 419 -16.66 -23.26 18.77
N VAL A 420 -17.25 -24.37 18.32
CA VAL A 420 -18.34 -24.35 17.33
C VAL A 420 -19.49 -25.30 17.67
N GLU A 421 -20.68 -24.99 17.16
CA GLU A 421 -21.80 -25.93 17.03
C GLU A 421 -22.00 -26.28 15.54
N ILE A 422 -21.89 -27.57 15.22
CA ILE A 422 -22.17 -28.15 13.91
C ILE A 422 -23.65 -28.58 13.87
N PRO A 423 -24.47 -28.05 12.96
CA PRO A 423 -25.88 -28.38 12.88
C PRO A 423 -26.10 -29.78 12.30
N ALA A 424 -27.35 -30.27 12.41
CA ALA A 424 -27.74 -31.52 11.78
C ALA A 424 -27.56 -31.42 10.26
N GLY A 425 -26.91 -32.42 9.66
CA GLY A 425 -26.57 -32.44 8.24
C GLY A 425 -25.24 -31.77 7.87
N GLY A 426 -24.42 -31.39 8.86
CA GLY A 426 -23.05 -30.93 8.62
C GLY A 426 -22.87 -29.41 8.53
N ALA A 427 -21.65 -28.95 8.25
CA ALA A 427 -21.32 -27.54 8.17
C ALA A 427 -20.31 -27.23 7.06
N GLU A 428 -20.39 -26.02 6.55
CA GLU A 428 -19.49 -25.46 5.54
C GLU A 428 -19.05 -24.08 5.99
N GLY A 429 -17.90 -23.61 5.53
CA GLY A 429 -17.50 -22.21 5.62
C GLY A 429 -16.23 -21.93 6.43
N VAL A 430 -15.79 -20.67 6.39
CA VAL A 430 -14.56 -20.22 7.04
C VAL A 430 -14.72 -20.09 8.54
N LEU A 431 -13.82 -20.70 9.30
CA LEU A 431 -13.68 -20.49 10.75
C LEU A 431 -12.83 -19.24 11.01
N LEU A 432 -11.65 -19.17 10.40
CA LEU A 432 -10.75 -18.02 10.47
C LEU A 432 -9.90 -17.91 9.20
N ALA A 433 -9.73 -16.71 8.66
CA ALA A 433 -8.83 -16.46 7.54
C ALA A 433 -8.03 -15.17 7.74
N HIS A 434 -6.80 -15.15 7.22
CA HIS A 434 -5.96 -13.95 7.18
C HIS A 434 -5.21 -13.93 5.85
N GLY A 435 -5.40 -12.86 5.07
CA GLY A 435 -4.87 -12.74 3.71
C GLY A 435 -5.95 -12.91 2.64
N GLY A 436 -5.51 -13.14 1.41
CA GLY A 436 -6.36 -13.32 0.23
C GLY A 436 -5.63 -14.06 -0.88
N VAL A 437 -6.01 -13.81 -2.13
CA VAL A 437 -5.40 -14.43 -3.32
C VAL A 437 -3.88 -14.23 -3.37
N GLU A 438 -3.41 -13.11 -2.82
CA GLU A 438 -2.01 -12.69 -2.76
C GLU A 438 -1.13 -13.48 -1.78
N GLY A 439 -1.74 -14.27 -0.88
CA GLY A 439 -1.04 -15.00 0.17
C GLY A 439 -1.76 -14.91 1.52
N GLY A 440 -1.49 -15.88 2.40
CA GLY A 440 -2.09 -15.94 3.73
C GLY A 440 -2.40 -17.35 4.20
N TYR A 441 -3.37 -17.49 5.11
CA TYR A 441 -3.87 -18.79 5.53
C TYR A 441 -5.40 -18.76 5.75
N ALA A 442 -6.03 -19.92 5.62
CA ALA A 442 -7.44 -20.11 5.97
C ALA A 442 -7.65 -21.43 6.71
N PHE A 443 -8.48 -21.37 7.75
CA PHE A 443 -8.96 -22.49 8.54
C PHE A 443 -10.49 -22.58 8.35
N TYR A 444 -11.00 -23.67 7.81
CA TYR A 444 -12.37 -23.75 7.31
C TYR A 444 -12.92 -25.18 7.28
N ILE A 445 -14.24 -25.32 7.15
CA ILE A 445 -14.90 -26.61 6.90
C ILE A 445 -15.39 -26.65 5.46
N LYS A 446 -15.10 -27.74 4.75
CA LYS A 446 -15.62 -28.00 3.41
C LYS A 446 -15.87 -29.49 3.18
N ASN A 447 -17.00 -29.83 2.59
CA ASN A 447 -17.52 -31.20 2.44
C ASN A 447 -17.51 -31.94 3.80
N ASP A 448 -17.97 -31.25 4.85
CA ASP A 448 -17.97 -31.72 6.24
C ASP A 448 -16.59 -32.16 6.78
N LYS A 449 -15.50 -31.74 6.16
CA LYS A 449 -14.13 -31.99 6.62
C LYS A 449 -13.47 -30.71 7.08
N LEU A 450 -12.58 -30.83 8.05
CA LEU A 450 -11.77 -29.73 8.55
C LEU A 450 -10.58 -29.53 7.62
N HIS A 451 -10.34 -28.28 7.23
CA HIS A 451 -9.25 -27.89 6.33
C HIS A 451 -8.43 -26.76 6.93
N TRP A 452 -7.14 -26.80 6.66
CA TRP A 452 -6.26 -25.64 6.75
C TRP A 452 -5.41 -25.52 5.51
N VAL A 453 -5.19 -24.29 5.06
CA VAL A 453 -4.31 -23.98 3.93
C VAL A 453 -3.38 -22.83 4.27
N HIS A 454 -2.11 -22.95 3.87
CA HIS A 454 -1.19 -21.82 3.75
C HIS A 454 -0.97 -21.51 2.28
N ASN A 455 -1.36 -20.31 1.86
CA ASN A 455 -1.05 -19.75 0.56
C ASN A 455 0.30 -19.02 0.66
N TYR A 456 1.35 -19.64 0.14
CA TYR A 456 2.68 -19.05 0.02
C TYR A 456 2.73 -18.16 -1.23
N VAL A 457 2.23 -16.93 -1.05
CA VAL A 457 2.28 -15.82 -2.03
C VAL A 457 1.83 -16.20 -3.45
N ALA A 458 0.73 -16.95 -3.53
CA ALA A 458 0.10 -17.48 -4.74
C ALA A 458 0.99 -18.42 -5.58
N ARG A 459 2.11 -18.89 -5.04
CA ARG A 459 3.00 -19.84 -5.71
C ARG A 459 2.65 -21.28 -5.40
N ASP A 460 2.53 -21.54 -4.11
CA ASP A 460 2.24 -22.86 -3.59
C ASP A 460 1.15 -22.74 -2.53
N TYR A 461 0.30 -23.76 -2.50
CA TYR A 461 -0.71 -23.92 -1.48
C TYR A 461 -0.43 -25.21 -0.71
N TYR A 462 -0.18 -25.08 0.59
CA TYR A 462 0.06 -26.22 1.47
C TYR A 462 -1.20 -26.51 2.25
N HIS A 463 -1.82 -27.65 1.96
CA HIS A 463 -3.11 -28.03 2.51
C HIS A 463 -3.00 -29.17 3.52
N VAL A 464 -3.85 -29.12 4.53
CA VAL A 464 -4.16 -30.25 5.41
C VAL A 464 -5.67 -30.43 5.44
N GLU A 465 -6.11 -31.66 5.24
CA GLU A 465 -7.51 -32.08 5.33
C GLU A 465 -7.65 -33.14 6.42
N SER A 466 -8.77 -33.12 7.14
CA SER A 466 -9.11 -34.20 8.08
C SER A 466 -9.51 -35.48 7.34
N VAL A 467 -9.00 -36.63 7.81
CA VAL A 467 -9.40 -37.96 7.30
C VAL A 467 -10.80 -38.37 7.78
N GLU A 468 -11.29 -37.72 8.83
CA GLU A 468 -12.63 -37.91 9.41
C GLU A 468 -13.51 -36.71 9.09
N LEU A 469 -14.83 -36.94 9.00
CA LEU A 469 -15.82 -35.88 8.94
C LEU A 469 -15.94 -35.20 10.31
N VAL A 470 -16.26 -33.91 10.32
CA VAL A 470 -16.59 -33.17 11.54
C VAL A 470 -17.99 -33.59 11.99
N PRO A 471 -18.13 -34.19 13.18
CA PRO A 471 -19.42 -34.68 13.66
C PRO A 471 -20.40 -33.54 14.00
N GLU A 472 -21.69 -33.87 14.04
CA GLU A 472 -22.75 -32.99 14.52
C GLU A 472 -22.61 -32.72 16.03
N GLY A 473 -22.92 -31.50 16.46
CA GLY A 473 -22.89 -31.11 17.86
C GLY A 473 -21.81 -30.07 18.20
N HIS A 474 -21.45 -30.00 19.48
CA HIS A 474 -20.51 -29.02 20.00
C HIS A 474 -19.09 -29.57 19.98
N HIS A 475 -18.17 -28.88 19.29
CA HIS A 475 -16.80 -29.35 19.06
C HIS A 475 -15.76 -28.25 19.19
N GLN A 476 -14.57 -28.66 19.61
CA GLN A 476 -13.36 -27.87 19.51
C GLN A 476 -12.57 -28.31 18.26
N LEU A 477 -12.50 -27.45 17.26
CA LEU A 477 -11.75 -27.68 16.03
C LEU A 477 -10.44 -26.92 16.10
N ARG A 478 -9.31 -27.60 15.96
CA ARG A 478 -8.00 -26.99 16.18
C ARG A 478 -7.02 -27.27 15.07
N PHE A 479 -6.28 -26.24 14.72
CA PHE A 479 -5.08 -26.28 13.89
C PHE A 479 -3.85 -25.98 14.74
N GLU A 480 -2.74 -26.66 14.47
CA GLU A 480 -1.42 -26.38 15.05
C GLU A 480 -0.35 -26.32 13.97
N PHE A 481 0.59 -25.39 14.15
CA PHE A 481 1.80 -25.27 13.36
C PHE A 481 3.03 -25.50 14.24
N GLU A 482 3.75 -26.58 13.98
CA GLU A 482 5.05 -26.87 14.58
C GLU A 482 6.17 -26.36 13.67
N VAL A 483 7.12 -25.58 14.19
CA VAL A 483 8.28 -25.11 13.41
C VAL A 483 9.36 -26.19 13.40
N THR A 484 9.80 -26.59 12.20
CA THR A 484 10.78 -27.68 12.00
C THR A 484 12.14 -27.19 11.52
N GLY A 485 12.29 -25.89 11.25
CA GLY A 485 13.53 -25.29 10.76
C GLY A 485 13.55 -23.76 10.87
N GLN A 486 14.63 -23.16 10.35
CA GLN A 486 14.85 -21.71 10.40
C GLN A 486 14.39 -21.03 9.09
N PRO A 487 13.98 -19.76 9.14
CA PRO A 487 13.66 -19.01 7.92
C PRO A 487 14.92 -18.56 7.18
N ASP A 488 14.81 -18.33 5.87
CA ASP A 488 15.78 -17.64 5.02
C ASP A 488 15.09 -16.41 4.40
N ILE A 489 14.89 -15.39 5.24
CA ILE A 489 14.13 -14.16 4.91
C ILE A 489 14.71 -13.44 3.69
N ALA A 490 16.03 -13.48 3.52
CA ALA A 490 16.72 -12.84 2.40
C ALA A 490 16.37 -13.49 1.05
N LYS A 491 15.96 -14.76 1.06
CA LYS A 491 15.49 -15.51 -0.12
C LYS A 491 13.97 -15.73 -0.11
N GLY A 492 13.27 -14.95 0.71
CA GLY A 492 11.82 -14.96 0.82
C GLY A 492 11.21 -16.20 1.46
N LYS A 493 11.99 -16.97 2.23
CA LYS A 493 11.51 -18.21 2.86
C LYS A 493 11.24 -18.01 4.34
N GLY A 494 9.99 -18.16 4.75
CA GLY A 494 9.62 -18.30 6.15
C GLY A 494 10.00 -19.68 6.70
N THR A 495 9.70 -19.93 7.98
CA THR A 495 10.02 -21.21 8.61
C THR A 495 9.28 -22.37 7.95
N PRO A 496 9.96 -23.50 7.66
CA PRO A 496 9.27 -24.76 7.40
C PRO A 496 8.61 -25.27 8.69
N GLY A 497 7.61 -26.12 8.54
CA GLY A 497 6.91 -26.68 9.67
C GLY A 497 6.06 -27.90 9.36
N ARG A 498 5.30 -28.32 10.36
CA ARG A 498 4.26 -29.34 10.23
C ARG A 498 2.92 -28.72 10.63
N ALA A 499 1.94 -28.87 9.75
CA ALA A 499 0.58 -28.45 9.96
C ALA A 499 -0.25 -29.64 10.44
N GLN A 500 -1.03 -29.46 11.51
CA GLN A 500 -1.78 -30.54 12.16
C GLN A 500 -3.20 -30.09 12.48
N LEU A 501 -4.17 -30.99 12.26
CA LEU A 501 -5.59 -30.77 12.52
C LEU A 501 -6.10 -31.71 13.60
N TYR A 502 -6.91 -31.17 14.49
CA TYR A 502 -7.50 -31.88 15.62
C TYR A 502 -8.99 -31.60 15.73
N ILE A 503 -9.74 -32.64 16.09
CA ILE A 503 -11.15 -32.54 16.52
C ILE A 503 -11.20 -33.06 17.95
N ASP A 504 -11.61 -32.21 18.89
CA ASP A 504 -11.69 -32.53 20.32
C ASP A 504 -10.39 -33.14 20.89
N GLY A 505 -9.24 -32.63 20.44
CA GLY A 505 -7.90 -33.07 20.85
C GLY A 505 -7.39 -34.32 20.15
N LYS A 506 -8.19 -35.00 19.33
CA LYS A 506 -7.76 -36.14 18.50
C LYS A 506 -7.14 -35.65 17.19
N LEU A 507 -5.93 -36.10 16.87
CA LEU A 507 -5.28 -35.80 15.58
C LEU A 507 -6.07 -36.46 14.43
N VAL A 508 -6.52 -35.65 13.47
CA VAL A 508 -7.32 -36.11 12.31
C VAL A 508 -6.71 -35.74 10.96
N GLY A 509 -5.63 -34.98 10.92
CA GLY A 509 -4.92 -34.65 9.69
C GLY A 509 -3.56 -34.05 9.99
N ASN A 510 -2.59 -34.27 9.11
CA ASN A 510 -1.29 -33.60 9.17
C ASN A 510 -0.62 -33.56 7.80
N ALA A 511 0.21 -32.53 7.55
CA ALA A 511 1.11 -32.47 6.41
C ALA A 511 2.37 -31.66 6.75
N ASP A 512 3.45 -31.91 6.03
CA ASP A 512 4.64 -31.07 6.08
C ASP A 512 4.43 -29.81 5.23
N VAL A 513 4.89 -28.66 5.75
CA VAL A 513 4.86 -27.35 5.11
C VAL A 513 6.31 -26.95 4.84
N PRO A 514 6.82 -27.10 3.61
CA PRO A 514 8.24 -26.94 3.31
C PRO A 514 8.72 -25.48 3.39
N VAL A 515 7.81 -24.52 3.31
CA VAL A 515 8.11 -23.08 3.45
C VAL A 515 6.83 -22.32 3.81
N THR A 516 6.96 -21.21 4.53
CA THR A 516 5.86 -20.27 4.81
C THR A 516 6.24 -18.85 4.38
N THR A 517 5.31 -17.92 4.49
CA THR A 517 5.52 -16.50 4.18
C THR A 517 6.42 -15.84 5.25
N PRO A 518 7.52 -15.14 4.90
CA PRO A 518 8.50 -14.71 5.90
C PRO A 518 8.19 -13.38 6.61
N LEU A 519 7.55 -12.41 5.94
CA LEU A 519 7.53 -11.01 6.40
C LEU A 519 6.13 -10.45 6.61
N ALA A 520 5.23 -10.61 5.64
CA ALA A 520 3.91 -9.98 5.66
C ALA A 520 2.81 -10.87 5.08
N ILE A 521 1.71 -10.99 5.82
CA ILE A 521 0.42 -11.54 5.37
C ILE A 521 -0.55 -10.37 5.20
N GLY A 522 -1.30 -10.36 4.09
CA GLY A 522 -2.35 -9.39 3.78
C GLY A 522 -1.95 -7.90 3.89
N LEU A 523 -1.50 -7.27 2.80
CA LEU A 523 -1.28 -5.81 2.76
C LEU A 523 -2.60 -5.05 2.85
N THR A 524 -3.64 -5.60 2.24
CA THR A 524 -5.00 -5.02 2.17
C THR A 524 -6.06 -5.92 2.84
N SER A 525 -5.68 -7.12 3.27
CA SER A 525 -6.56 -8.16 3.82
C SER A 525 -6.33 -8.33 5.32
N GLY A 526 -7.34 -8.04 6.14
CA GLY A 526 -7.31 -8.27 7.59
C GLY A 526 -7.77 -9.68 8.00
N VAL A 527 -7.69 -10.01 9.29
CA VAL A 527 -8.23 -11.26 9.84
C VAL A 527 -9.75 -11.23 9.84
N ARG A 528 -10.38 -12.31 9.38
CA ARG A 528 -11.83 -12.51 9.37
C ARG A 528 -12.19 -13.81 10.10
N CYS A 529 -13.26 -13.76 10.90
CA CYS A 529 -13.81 -14.90 11.64
C CYS A 529 -15.23 -15.19 11.14
N GLY A 530 -15.52 -16.43 10.79
CA GLY A 530 -16.85 -16.88 10.32
C GLY A 530 -17.18 -16.61 8.85
N SER A 531 -16.32 -15.92 8.10
CA SER A 531 -16.48 -15.66 6.66
C SER A 531 -15.19 -15.14 6.04
N ALA A 532 -15.08 -15.21 4.71
CA ALA A 532 -14.05 -14.57 3.90
C ALA A 532 -14.68 -13.87 2.68
N PRO A 533 -15.23 -12.64 2.84
CA PRO A 533 -15.93 -11.93 1.75
C PRO A 533 -15.02 -11.21 0.75
N GLY A 534 -13.70 -11.17 1.00
CA GLY A 534 -12.71 -10.65 0.04
C GLY A 534 -12.28 -11.74 -0.95
N ALA A 535 -11.23 -11.47 -1.73
CA ALA A 535 -10.61 -12.51 -2.55
C ALA A 535 -10.18 -13.70 -1.66
N PRO A 536 -10.50 -14.95 -2.04
CA PRO A 536 -10.29 -16.09 -1.16
C PRO A 536 -8.80 -16.43 -1.06
N VAL A 537 -8.38 -16.93 0.10
CA VAL A 537 -6.97 -17.36 0.31
C VAL A 537 -6.61 -18.57 -0.55
N THR A 538 -7.60 -19.37 -0.95
CA THR A 538 -7.46 -20.61 -1.73
C THR A 538 -8.56 -20.67 -2.79
N PRO A 539 -8.32 -21.27 -3.97
CA PRO A 539 -9.39 -21.56 -4.93
C PRO A 539 -10.38 -22.64 -4.46
N ASP A 540 -10.18 -23.24 -3.28
CA ASP A 540 -11.07 -24.29 -2.77
C ASP A 540 -12.50 -23.82 -2.46
N TYR A 541 -12.74 -22.53 -2.27
CA TYR A 541 -14.08 -22.01 -1.98
C TYR A 541 -14.31 -20.65 -2.62
N GLU A 542 -15.58 -20.32 -2.81
CA GLU A 542 -16.01 -19.01 -3.32
C GLU A 542 -16.41 -18.07 -2.16
N PRO A 543 -15.95 -16.80 -2.15
CA PRO A 543 -16.41 -15.79 -1.21
C PRO A 543 -17.94 -15.63 -1.22
N PRO A 544 -18.59 -15.33 -0.07
CA PRO A 544 -17.98 -15.08 1.23
C PRO A 544 -17.68 -16.33 2.06
N PHE A 545 -18.03 -17.53 1.56
CA PHE A 545 -17.93 -18.81 2.26
C PHE A 545 -18.28 -18.73 3.76
N GLU A 546 -19.46 -18.17 4.05
CA GLU A 546 -19.96 -17.97 5.40
C GLU A 546 -20.14 -19.31 6.13
N PHE A 547 -19.72 -19.35 7.40
CA PHE A 547 -19.88 -20.54 8.22
C PHE A 547 -21.36 -20.82 8.48
N THR A 548 -21.83 -22.03 8.15
CA THR A 548 -23.24 -22.42 8.25
C THR A 548 -23.63 -22.94 9.64
N GLY A 549 -22.65 -23.27 10.47
CA GLY A 549 -22.85 -23.55 11.89
C GLY A 549 -22.78 -22.29 12.76
N LYS A 550 -22.54 -22.48 14.06
CA LYS A 550 -22.33 -21.37 14.99
C LYS A 550 -20.90 -21.38 15.51
N ILE A 551 -20.23 -20.24 15.45
CA ILE A 551 -18.93 -20.02 16.10
C ILE A 551 -19.17 -19.26 17.40
N HIS A 552 -18.79 -19.84 18.54
CA HIS A 552 -18.78 -19.14 19.82
C HIS A 552 -17.56 -18.23 19.94
N SER A 553 -16.39 -18.75 19.57
CA SER A 553 -15.15 -17.99 19.49
C SER A 553 -14.10 -18.73 18.66
N VAL A 554 -13.13 -17.99 18.13
CA VAL A 554 -11.89 -18.57 17.60
C VAL A 554 -10.70 -17.94 18.31
N THR A 555 -9.84 -18.76 18.90
CA THR A 555 -8.66 -18.31 19.64
C THR A 555 -7.39 -18.67 18.88
N VAL A 556 -6.53 -17.69 18.63
CA VAL A 556 -5.19 -17.87 18.10
C VAL A 556 -4.19 -17.72 19.22
N ASP A 557 -3.43 -18.79 19.49
CA ASP A 557 -2.38 -18.82 20.51
C ASP A 557 -1.00 -18.84 19.86
N VAL A 558 -0.13 -17.92 20.29
CA VAL A 558 1.25 -17.74 19.81
C VAL A 558 2.28 -17.89 20.94
N SER A 559 1.88 -18.44 22.09
CA SER A 559 2.77 -18.74 23.23
C SER A 559 3.82 -19.80 22.90
N GLY A 560 3.52 -20.67 21.93
CA GLY A 560 4.32 -21.84 21.57
C GLY A 560 3.93 -23.12 22.31
N GLU A 561 2.89 -23.10 23.14
CA GLU A 561 2.32 -24.31 23.74
C GLU A 561 1.45 -25.06 22.71
N LEU A 562 2.00 -26.14 22.16
CA LEU A 562 1.29 -27.09 21.31
C LEU A 562 0.71 -28.24 22.15
N ILE A 563 -0.31 -28.95 21.65
CA ILE A 563 -0.84 -30.14 22.31
C ILE A 563 0.29 -31.18 22.42
N LYS A 564 0.58 -31.59 23.65
CA LYS A 564 1.48 -32.71 23.92
C LYS A 564 0.72 -34.02 23.73
N ASP A 565 0.98 -34.73 22.64
CA ASP A 565 0.51 -36.11 22.47
C ASP A 565 1.36 -37.05 23.33
N ALA A 566 0.94 -37.23 24.59
CA ALA A 566 1.62 -38.09 25.55
C ALA A 566 1.72 -39.55 25.08
N GLU A 567 0.80 -40.03 24.24
CA GLU A 567 0.87 -41.39 23.70
C GLU A 567 1.88 -41.49 22.55
N ALA A 568 2.00 -40.47 21.69
CA ALA A 568 3.04 -40.42 20.66
C ALA A 568 4.43 -40.29 21.28
N GLU A 569 4.60 -39.45 22.31
CA GLU A 569 5.84 -39.39 23.08
C GLU A 569 6.17 -40.76 23.70
N MET A 570 5.17 -41.43 24.30
CA MET A 570 5.34 -42.77 24.86
C MET A 570 5.72 -43.80 23.77
N ARG A 571 5.07 -43.78 22.60
CA ARG A 571 5.42 -44.66 21.46
C ARG A 571 6.83 -44.41 20.96
N ALA A 572 7.27 -43.14 20.88
CA ALA A 572 8.62 -42.78 20.47
C ALA A 572 9.68 -43.18 21.51
N ILE A 573 9.36 -43.08 22.81
CA ILE A 573 10.22 -43.54 23.92
C ILE A 573 10.33 -45.06 23.89
N LEU A 574 9.22 -45.78 23.70
CA LEU A 574 9.19 -47.24 23.60
C LEU A 574 9.90 -47.77 22.36
N ALA A 575 9.85 -47.05 21.23
CA ALA A 575 10.57 -47.42 20.01
C ALA A 575 12.09 -47.16 20.06
N ARG A 576 12.55 -46.39 21.06
CA ARG A 576 13.99 -46.15 21.35
C ARG A 576 14.56 -47.14 22.38
N GLN A 577 13.71 -47.95 23.02
CA GLN A 577 14.09 -49.11 23.84
C GLN A 577 14.18 -50.35 22.95
#